data_AF-A0A377DBG6-F1
#
_entry.id   AF-A0A377DBG6-F1
#
_cell.length_a   1.000
_cell.length_b   1.000
_cell.length_c   1.000
_cell.angle_alpha   90.00
_cell.angle_beta   90.00
_cell.angle_gamma   90.00
#
_symmetry.space_group_name_H-M   'P 1'
#
loop_
_entity.id
_entity.type
_entity.pdbx_description
1 polymer ?
#
loop_
_entity_poly.entity_id
_entity_poly.type
_entity_poly.pdbx_seq_one_letter_code
_entity_poly.pdbx_strand_id
1 'polypeptide(L)'
;MRLYLHPEALSEKLPTLRLLTRSAEVIQIQAQRLQAPLAAHYGAEFAVQVMPCLSQIGSGSLPVDRLPSAALRLHPMMDAVATLSH
;
A
#
# COMPACT_ATOMS: atom_id res chain seq x y z
N MET A 1 6.28 15.78 33.70
CA MET A 1 6.78 15.30 32.39
C MET A 1 7.41 13.92 32.55
N ARG A 2 6.70 12.86 32.15
CA ARG A 2 7.28 11.53 31.90
C ARG A 2 6.50 10.92 30.73
N LEU A 3 6.76 11.43 29.52
CA LEU A 3 6.06 11.01 28.28
C LEU A 3 6.91 10.10 27.39
N TYR A 4 8.08 9.66 27.87
CA TYR A 4 8.92 8.69 27.17
C TYR A 4 9.22 7.53 28.10
N LEU A 5 8.28 6.59 28.19
CA LEU A 5 8.54 5.26 28.72
C LEU A 5 8.22 4.30 27.58
N HIS A 6 9.27 3.84 26.92
CA HIS A 6 9.26 2.75 25.94
C HIS A 6 8.40 3.01 24.69
N PRO A 7 8.87 3.86 23.74
CA PRO A 7 8.18 4.07 22.46
C PRO A 7 7.93 2.77 21.69
N GLU A 8 8.81 1.77 21.83
CA GLU A 8 8.64 0.42 21.30
C GLU A 8 7.38 -0.28 21.84
N ALA A 9 7.18 -0.25 23.17
CA ALA A 9 6.02 -0.86 23.83
C ALA A 9 4.71 -0.09 23.57
N LEU A 10 4.80 1.19 23.23
CA LEU A 10 3.64 2.02 22.91
C LEU A 10 2.99 1.62 21.58
N SER A 11 3.80 1.24 20.60
CA SER A 11 3.33 0.71 19.31
C SER A 11 2.60 -0.64 19.44
N GLU A 12 2.94 -1.44 20.45
CA GLU A 12 2.25 -2.71 20.72
C GLU A 12 0.89 -2.49 21.38
N LYS A 13 0.78 -1.48 22.25
CA LYS A 13 -0.41 -1.20 23.06
C LYS A 13 -1.43 -0.28 22.39
N LEU A 14 -1.01 0.52 21.40
CA LEU A 14 -1.88 1.49 20.70
C LEU A 14 -2.02 1.11 19.21
N PRO A 15 -3.13 0.43 18.81
CA PRO A 15 -3.30 -0.09 17.46
C PRO A 15 -3.16 0.95 16.35
N THR A 16 -3.67 2.17 16.58
CA THR A 16 -3.57 3.27 15.60
C THR A 16 -2.13 3.72 15.42
N LEU A 17 -1.38 3.89 16.51
CA LEU A 17 0.03 4.27 16.45
C LEU A 17 0.83 3.19 15.71
N ARG A 18 0.58 1.90 16.03
CA ARG A 18 1.18 0.77 15.34
C ARG A 18 1.02 0.85 13.82
N LEU A 19 -0.18 1.19 13.34
CA LEU A 19 -0.49 1.25 11.92
C LEU A 19 0.19 2.44 11.23
N LEU A 20 0.30 3.57 11.93
CA LEU A 20 0.92 4.81 11.43
C LEU A 20 2.45 4.73 11.44
N THR A 21 3.05 3.91 12.31
CA THR A 21 4.52 3.78 12.43
C THR A 21 5.08 2.51 11.77
N ARG A 22 4.32 1.83 10.91
CA ARG A 22 4.83 0.65 10.17
C ARG A 22 5.99 1.06 9.27
N SER A 23 7.03 0.23 9.23
CA SER A 23 8.10 0.41 8.24
C SER A 23 7.59 0.12 6.83
N ALA A 24 8.23 0.72 5.82
CA ALA A 24 7.92 0.47 4.42
C ALA A 24 8.06 -1.01 4.05
N GLU A 25 9.03 -1.72 4.63
CA GLU A 25 9.22 -3.16 4.43
C GLU A 25 8.03 -3.98 4.93
N VAL A 26 7.50 -3.66 6.12
CA VAL A 26 6.30 -4.33 6.64
C VAL A 26 5.11 -4.09 5.73
N ILE A 27 4.95 -2.87 5.21
CA ILE A 27 3.88 -2.53 4.27
C ILE A 27 4.04 -3.29 2.95
N GLN A 28 5.27 -3.39 2.42
CA GLN A 28 5.59 -4.15 1.21
C GLN A 28 5.23 -5.64 1.37
N ILE A 29 5.60 -6.26 2.49
CA ILE A 29 5.26 -7.67 2.78
C ILE A 29 3.75 -7.86 2.86
N GLN A 30 3.01 -6.92 3.47
CA GLN A 30 1.54 -7.00 3.47
C GLN A 30 0.95 -6.88 2.06
N ALA A 31 1.45 -5.96 1.24
CA ALA A 31 1.00 -5.80 -0.14
C ALA A 31 1.26 -7.09 -0.97
N GLN A 32 2.43 -7.72 -0.78
CA GLN A 32 2.76 -9.00 -1.44
C GLN A 32 1.83 -10.15 -0.99
N ARG A 33 1.50 -10.22 0.30
CA ARG A 33 0.53 -11.22 0.81
C ARG A 33 -0.85 -11.06 0.18
N LEU A 34 -1.27 -9.81 -0.07
CA LEU A 34 -2.54 -9.50 -0.72
C LEU A 34 -2.49 -9.65 -2.25
N GLN A 35 -1.30 -9.56 -2.86
CA GLN A 35 -1.13 -9.71 -4.31
C GLN A 35 -1.63 -11.06 -4.80
N ALA A 36 -1.25 -12.15 -4.14
CA ALA A 36 -1.60 -13.50 -4.58
C ALA A 36 -3.12 -13.76 -4.67
N PRO A 37 -3.93 -13.52 -3.62
CA PRO A 37 -5.38 -13.72 -3.73
C PRO A 37 -6.05 -12.75 -4.71
N LEU A 38 -5.55 -11.52 -4.85
CA LEU A 38 -6.08 -10.56 -5.83
C LEU A 38 -5.73 -10.96 -7.26
N ALA A 39 -4.52 -11.45 -7.52
CA ALA A 39 -4.12 -11.97 -8.82
C ALA A 39 -4.89 -13.25 -9.17
N ALA A 40 -5.18 -14.11 -8.20
CA ALA A 40 -6.01 -15.30 -8.43
C ALA A 40 -7.44 -14.94 -8.84
N HIS A 41 -7.99 -13.84 -8.30
CA HIS A 41 -9.36 -13.42 -8.59
C HIS A 41 -9.48 -12.54 -9.83
N TYR A 42 -8.56 -11.60 -10.03
CA TYR A 42 -8.61 -10.58 -11.10
C TYR A 42 -7.60 -10.79 -12.22
N GLY A 43 -6.73 -11.80 -12.13
CA GLY A 43 -5.59 -12.00 -13.04
C GLY A 43 -5.94 -12.27 -14.50
N ALA A 44 -7.20 -12.60 -14.80
CA ALA A 44 -7.69 -12.74 -16.17
C ALA A 44 -7.87 -11.38 -16.87
N GLU A 45 -8.22 -10.34 -16.12
CA GLU A 45 -8.54 -9.01 -16.66
C GLU A 45 -7.49 -7.97 -16.28
N PHE A 46 -6.72 -8.19 -15.21
CA PHE A 46 -5.78 -7.21 -14.66
C PHE A 46 -4.43 -7.83 -14.31
N ALA A 47 -3.37 -7.14 -14.72
CA ALA A 47 -2.05 -7.31 -14.14
C ALA A 47 -2.03 -6.70 -12.72
N VAL A 48 -1.92 -7.56 -11.71
CA VAL A 48 -1.85 -7.15 -10.28
C VAL A 48 -0.38 -7.08 -9.84
N GLN A 49 0.10 -5.89 -9.51
CA GLN A 49 1.50 -5.63 -9.19
C GLN A 49 1.64 -4.87 -7.86
N VAL A 50 2.65 -5.23 -7.06
CA VAL A 50 3.06 -4.42 -5.90
C VAL A 50 4.11 -3.43 -6.36
N MET A 51 3.88 -2.14 -6.11
CA MET A 51 4.76 -1.04 -6.51
C MET A 51 5.15 -0.18 -5.30
N PRO A 52 6.40 0.32 -5.23
CA PRO A 52 6.75 1.34 -4.25
C PRO A 52 5.93 2.61 -4.51
N CYS A 53 5.52 3.28 -3.45
CA CYS A 53 4.81 4.54 -3.55
C CYS A 53 5.14 5.48 -2.39
N LEU A 54 4.70 6.72 -2.52
CA LEU A 54 4.74 7.71 -1.47
C LEU A 54 3.32 7.94 -0.97
N SER A 55 3.12 7.76 0.33
CA SER A 55 1.84 7.98 1.01
C SER A 55 1.87 9.24 1.86
N GLN A 56 0.70 9.77 2.19
CA GLN A 56 0.58 10.95 3.04
C GLN A 56 -0.28 10.59 4.25
N ILE A 57 0.13 11.08 5.43
CA ILE A 57 -0.74 11.05 6.61
C ILE A 57 -1.75 12.19 6.49
N GLY A 58 -3.05 11.87 6.63
CA GLY A 58 -4.14 12.82 6.46
C GLY A 58 -4.67 12.87 5.02
N SER A 59 -5.75 13.62 4.80
CA SER A 59 -6.57 13.59 3.58
C SER A 59 -6.02 14.38 2.38
N GLY A 60 -4.72 14.73 2.36
CA GLY A 60 -4.09 15.39 1.20
C GLY A 60 -4.15 16.93 1.19
N SER A 61 -4.70 17.59 2.22
CA SER A 61 -4.93 19.05 2.22
C SER A 61 -3.78 19.91 2.75
N LEU A 62 -2.72 19.30 3.29
CA LEU A 62 -1.53 20.00 3.80
C LEU A 62 -0.27 19.46 3.09
N PRO A 63 0.75 20.30 2.81
CA PRO A 63 2.05 19.86 2.33
C PRO A 63 2.81 19.21 3.49
N VAL A 64 2.42 17.98 3.83
CA VAL A 64 3.10 17.14 4.83
C VAL A 64 4.06 16.18 4.14
N ASP A 65 5.11 15.81 4.88
CA ASP A 65 6.10 14.83 4.46
C ASP A 65 5.45 13.57 3.92
N ARG A 66 5.90 13.16 2.73
CA ARG A 66 5.45 11.92 2.12
C ARG A 66 6.27 10.75 2.66
N LEU A 67 5.59 9.70 3.08
CA LEU A 67 6.20 8.52 3.67
C LEU A 67 6.35 7.39 2.64
N PRO A 68 7.52 6.74 2.55
CA PRO A 68 7.71 5.53 1.75
C PRO A 68 6.71 4.44 2.12
N SER A 69 6.12 3.81 1.11
CA SER A 69 5.06 2.82 1.26
C SER A 69 5.02 1.89 0.05
N ALA A 70 4.02 1.00 0.02
CA ALA A 70 3.74 0.10 -1.10
C ALA A 70 2.26 0.16 -1.49
N ALA A 71 1.96 -0.01 -2.77
CA ALA A 71 0.61 -0.04 -3.32
C ALA A 71 0.39 -1.27 -4.20
N LEU A 72 -0.86 -1.74 -4.24
CA LEU A 72 -1.32 -2.70 -5.24
C LEU A 72 -1.87 -1.93 -6.44
N ARG A 73 -1.23 -2.11 -7.59
CA ARG A 73 -1.68 -1.60 -8.88
C ARG A 73 -2.41 -2.70 -9.63
N LEU A 74 -3.61 -2.41 -10.08
CA LEU A 74 -4.35 -3.23 -11.04
C LEU A 74 -4.33 -2.49 -12.37
N HIS A 75 -3.72 -3.10 -13.39
CA HIS A 75 -3.68 -2.55 -14.73
C HIS A 75 -4.44 -3.48 -15.68
N PRO A 76 -5.43 -2.98 -16.46
CA PRO A 76 -6.15 -3.81 -17.41
C PRO A 76 -5.19 -4.49 -18.39
N MET A 77 -5.35 -5.79 -18.59
CA MET A 77 -4.74 -6.49 -19.72
C MET A 77 -5.60 -6.16 -20.93
N MET A 78 -5.18 -5.17 -21.73
CA MET A 78 -5.87 -4.88 -22.98
C MET A 78 -5.74 -6.12 -23.88
N ASP A 79 -6.85 -6.80 -24.18
CA ASP A 79 -6.87 -7.72 -25.31
C ASP A 79 -6.55 -6.90 -26.56
N ALA A 80 -5.44 -7.22 -27.23
CA ALA A 80 -5.08 -6.63 -28.50
C ALA A 80 -6.01 -7.13 -29.62
N VAL A 81 -7.32 -6.95 -29.48
CA VAL A 81 -8.30 -7.14 -30.57
C VAL A 81 -9.40 -6.08 -30.45
N ALA A 82 -9.07 -4.87 -30.90
CA ALA A 82 -9.99 -4.01 -31.64
C ALA A 82 -9.20 -3.01 -32.49
N THR A 83 -8.33 -3.53 -33.36
CA THR A 83 -8.23 -2.91 -34.69
C THR A 83 -9.53 -3.24 -35.41
N LEU A 84 -10.53 -2.37 -35.26
CA LEU A 84 -11.62 -2.27 -36.21
C LEU A 84 -11.52 -0.91 -36.86
N SER A 85 -10.89 -0.95 -38.03
CA SER A 85 -11.13 -0.09 -39.18
C SER A 85 -12.58 0.37 -39.25
N HIS A 86 -12.83 1.67 -39.09
CA HIS A 86 -13.54 2.49 -40.07
C HIS A 86 -13.40 3.99 -39.79
#